data_AF-A0A0S2F6F6-F1
#
_entry.id   AF-A0A0S2F6F6-F1
#
_cell.length_a   1.000
_cell.length_b   1.000
_cell.length_c   1.000
_cell.angle_alpha   90.00
_cell.angle_beta   90.00
_cell.angle_gamma   90.00
#
_symmetry.space_group_name_H-M   'P 1'
#
loop_
_entity.id
_entity.type
_entity.pdbx_description
1 polymer ?
#
loop_
_entity_poly.entity_id
_entity_poly.type
_entity_poly.pdbx_seq_one_letter_code
_entity_poly.pdbx_strand_id
1 'polypeptide(L)'
;MGKNAGGKKYEDVISQVEREFLTPQHRVAIEEASRKGNFAVSFRAAGAATLAALEEGAAAKGHDILEKTIKQSSIAKAYPANAAGMLQKVRDAGIEGYVGHWEKASGELTGIYLSSGHGLGDQVKGNIYPIDMNRLEESLAPLKAKESWRALPFTGDYDMHDMLTFRGAGLPHTPLVGSKEELAIRHAINSAVAAVDANRPVVDVEHNVIRHGPQVSFSSYMVSHEAEVVKKSGGFLGVVAKPGEFPVAIVDRGKWSMIQDTKQLADYYRSVGAHIKETWNPDGVRTFADSEKPGMVKYGRRDDTPAKPPVPTASQLADGPPSAIVDRMLTASQSGDRDAFRQMTQQAAAAAPGRELRSEAVVTVDSQQQAVEQTLPGLSVQRMK
;
A
#
# COMPACT_ATOMS: atom_id res chain seq x y z
N MET A 1 7.62 19.78 38.62
CA MET A 1 8.04 19.95 37.22
C MET A 1 7.94 18.61 36.52
N GLY A 2 6.85 18.37 35.78
CA GLY A 2 6.58 17.09 35.13
C GLY A 2 5.76 17.32 33.87
N LYS A 3 6.38 17.95 32.87
CA LYS A 3 5.85 18.13 31.52
C LYS A 3 7.03 18.02 30.56
N ASN A 4 7.10 16.96 29.73
CA ASN A 4 7.71 16.94 28.38
C ASN A 4 8.03 15.54 27.79
N ALA A 5 7.80 14.44 28.50
CA ALA A 5 8.11 13.12 27.93
C ALA A 5 7.27 12.74 26.70
N GLY A 6 5.98 13.13 26.66
CA GLY A 6 5.09 12.83 25.53
C GLY A 6 5.29 13.73 24.30
N GLY A 7 5.66 15.01 24.51
CA GLY A 7 5.92 15.96 23.41
C GLY A 7 7.19 15.61 22.65
N LYS A 8 8.27 15.29 23.38
CA LYS A 8 9.56 14.91 22.79
C LYS A 8 9.46 13.67 21.91
N LYS A 9 8.69 12.65 22.34
CA LYS A 9 8.48 11.43 21.56
C LYS A 9 7.71 11.68 20.25
N TYR A 10 6.81 12.67 20.21
CA TYR A 10 6.09 13.02 18.99
C TYR A 10 6.97 13.82 18.02
N GLU A 11 7.79 14.75 18.52
CA GLU A 11 8.77 15.49 17.71
C GLU A 11 9.78 14.55 17.05
N ASP A 12 10.23 13.50 17.75
CA ASP A 12 11.10 12.46 17.20
C ASP A 12 10.43 11.71 16.03
N VAL A 13 9.14 11.39 16.16
CA VAL A 13 8.36 10.75 15.08
C VAL A 13 8.28 11.67 13.86
N ILE A 14 7.92 12.94 14.06
CA ILE A 14 7.82 13.90 12.95
C ILE A 14 9.17 14.07 12.26
N SER A 15 10.25 14.20 13.02
CA SER A 15 11.62 14.31 12.48
C SER A 15 12.02 13.06 11.68
N GLN A 16 11.55 11.87 12.06
CA GLN A 16 11.78 10.66 11.27
C GLN A 16 10.93 10.64 10.00
N VAL A 17 9.64 10.99 10.08
CA VAL A 17 8.72 11.06 8.92
C VAL A 17 9.31 11.98 7.85
N GLU A 18 9.76 13.17 8.25
CA GLU A 18 10.29 14.19 7.35
C GLU A 18 11.64 13.82 6.72
N ARG A 19 12.42 12.96 7.38
CA ARG A 19 13.73 12.51 6.89
C ARG A 19 13.63 11.33 5.92
N GLU A 20 12.67 10.43 6.13
CA GLU A 20 12.68 9.11 5.49
C GLU A 20 11.45 8.82 4.62
N PHE A 21 10.32 9.46 4.91
CA PHE A 21 9.02 9.07 4.33
C PHE A 21 8.42 10.15 3.44
N LEU A 22 8.38 11.40 3.89
CA LEU A 22 7.67 12.50 3.24
C LEU A 22 8.47 13.79 3.37
N THR A 23 8.26 14.76 2.46
CA THR A 23 8.82 16.10 2.67
C THR A 23 8.04 16.82 3.78
N PRO A 24 8.65 17.78 4.50
CA PRO A 24 7.97 18.53 5.57
C PRO A 24 6.65 19.17 5.12
N GLN A 25 6.65 19.78 3.93
CA GLN A 25 5.49 20.46 3.39
C GLN A 25 4.35 19.48 3.03
N HIS A 26 4.68 18.33 2.42
CA HIS A 26 3.68 17.32 2.08
C HIS A 26 3.15 16.61 3.31
N ARG A 27 3.98 16.36 4.33
CA ARG A 27 3.53 15.79 5.61
C ARG A 27 2.37 16.61 6.20
N VAL A 28 2.53 17.93 6.30
CA VAL A 28 1.48 18.82 6.85
C VAL A 28 0.21 18.77 6.00
N ALA A 29 0.34 18.79 4.68
CA ALA A 29 -0.80 18.69 3.78
C ALA A 29 -1.55 17.36 3.94
N ILE A 30 -0.82 16.24 4.04
CA ILE A 30 -1.37 14.90 4.21
C ILE A 30 -2.03 14.74 5.60
N GLU A 31 -1.48 15.33 6.66
CA GLU A 31 -2.14 15.37 7.97
C GLU A 31 -3.53 15.99 7.90
N GLU A 32 -3.63 17.14 7.24
CA GLU A 32 -4.89 17.85 7.10
C GLU A 32 -5.87 17.10 6.19
N ALA A 33 -5.36 16.49 5.12
CA ALA A 33 -6.14 15.60 4.26
C ALA A 33 -6.70 14.41 5.04
N SER A 34 -5.88 13.75 5.86
CA SER A 34 -6.29 12.63 6.72
C SER A 34 -7.32 13.04 7.78
N ARG A 35 -7.14 14.21 8.38
CA ARG A 35 -8.06 14.77 9.39
C ARG A 35 -9.44 15.08 8.82
N LYS A 36 -9.52 15.87 7.74
CA LYS A 36 -10.78 16.16 7.02
C LYS A 36 -11.36 14.92 6.35
N GLY A 37 -10.44 14.07 5.90
CA GLY A 37 -10.65 12.82 5.23
C GLY A 37 -11.29 11.75 6.10
N ASN A 38 -11.13 11.85 7.42
CA ASN A 38 -11.47 10.76 8.34
C ASN A 38 -10.94 9.40 7.82
N PHE A 39 -9.66 9.37 7.48
CA PHE A 39 -8.95 8.17 7.00
C PHE A 39 -7.59 8.04 7.69
N ALA A 40 -7.02 6.85 7.63
CA ALA A 40 -5.62 6.61 7.95
C ALA A 40 -4.89 6.02 6.74
N VAL A 41 -3.64 6.42 6.54
CA VAL A 41 -2.76 5.83 5.52
C VAL A 41 -1.36 5.66 6.10
N SER A 42 -0.64 4.64 5.66
CA SER A 42 0.76 4.46 5.99
C SER A 42 1.64 4.47 4.76
N PHE A 43 2.90 4.86 4.94
CA PHE A 43 3.91 4.99 3.90
C PHE A 43 5.14 4.17 4.23
N ARG A 44 5.73 3.55 3.21
CA ARG A 44 7.10 3.03 3.29
C ARG A 44 8.10 4.17 3.12
N ALA A 45 9.33 3.94 3.55
CA ALA A 45 10.38 4.92 3.39
C ALA A 45 10.66 5.15 1.89
N ALA A 46 10.43 6.38 1.42
CA ALA A 46 10.79 6.80 0.07
C ALA A 46 12.33 6.91 -0.07
N GLY A 47 12.99 7.29 1.03
CA GLY A 47 14.44 7.52 1.12
C GLY A 47 14.86 8.92 0.68
N ALA A 48 15.96 9.42 1.27
CA ALA A 48 16.39 10.82 1.14
C ALA A 48 16.58 11.29 -0.31
N ALA A 49 17.11 10.44 -1.20
CA ALA A 49 17.31 10.81 -2.60
C ALA A 49 15.97 11.01 -3.36
N THR A 50 14.97 10.19 -3.07
CA THR A 50 13.62 10.35 -3.63
C THR A 50 12.97 11.62 -3.09
N LEU A 51 13.11 11.89 -1.79
CA LEU A 51 12.58 13.11 -1.17
C LEU A 51 13.22 14.37 -1.76
N ALA A 52 14.53 14.38 -1.94
CA ALA A 52 15.24 15.49 -2.58
C ALA A 52 14.77 15.71 -4.02
N ALA A 53 14.60 14.65 -4.82
CA ALA A 53 14.06 14.76 -6.17
C ALA A 53 12.63 15.31 -6.18
N LEU A 54 11.79 14.89 -5.23
CA LEU A 54 10.43 15.42 -5.08
C LEU A 54 10.44 16.93 -4.73
N GLU A 55 11.31 17.37 -3.82
CA GLU A 55 11.48 18.79 -3.48
C GLU A 55 11.89 19.65 -4.69
N GLU A 56 12.67 19.09 -5.60
CA GLU A 56 13.08 19.73 -6.86
C GLU A 56 11.99 19.70 -7.96
N GLY A 57 10.79 19.20 -7.64
CA GLY A 57 9.64 19.21 -8.55
C GLY A 57 9.51 17.98 -9.45
N ALA A 58 10.31 16.93 -9.26
CA ALA A 58 10.31 15.77 -10.15
C ALA A 58 8.97 15.03 -10.23
N ALA A 59 8.65 14.53 -11.41
CA ALA A 59 7.48 13.70 -11.64
C ALA A 59 7.55 12.40 -10.80
N ALA A 60 6.43 11.89 -10.33
CA ALA A 60 6.34 10.65 -9.56
C ALA A 60 5.91 9.49 -10.47
N LYS A 61 6.71 8.43 -10.51
CA LYS A 61 6.42 7.29 -11.39
C LYS A 61 5.12 6.57 -11.01
N GLY A 62 4.35 6.13 -12.01
CA GLY A 62 3.23 5.19 -11.79
C GLY A 62 3.61 3.75 -12.12
N HIS A 63 2.61 2.89 -12.23
CA HIS A 63 2.79 1.49 -12.64
C HIS A 63 3.27 1.32 -14.09
N ASP A 64 3.25 2.39 -14.88
CA ASP A 64 3.75 2.46 -16.24
C ASP A 64 5.29 2.37 -16.33
N ILE A 65 6.01 2.72 -15.25
CA ILE A 65 7.47 2.65 -15.18
C ILE A 65 7.90 1.68 -14.07
N LEU A 66 8.23 0.46 -14.48
CA LEU A 66 8.64 -0.62 -13.56
C LEU A 66 10.11 -0.54 -13.12
N GLU A 67 10.88 0.35 -13.75
CA GLU A 67 12.32 0.47 -13.53
C GLU A 67 12.66 1.10 -12.17
N LYS A 68 13.90 0.86 -11.74
CA LYS A 68 14.37 1.20 -10.41
C LYS A 68 14.98 2.61 -10.39
N THR A 69 14.73 3.30 -9.30
CA THR A 69 15.39 4.57 -8.97
C THR A 69 16.90 4.39 -8.87
N ILE A 70 17.67 5.36 -9.35
CA ILE A 70 19.12 5.47 -9.20
C ILE A 70 19.40 5.76 -7.72
N LYS A 71 19.94 4.77 -7.01
CA LYS A 71 20.27 4.83 -5.60
C LYS A 71 21.38 3.84 -5.29
N GLN A 72 21.93 3.91 -4.08
CA GLN A 72 23.01 3.02 -3.64
C GLN A 72 22.79 1.54 -3.99
N SER A 73 21.62 0.97 -3.73
CA SER A 73 21.36 -0.46 -3.97
C SER A 73 21.24 -0.83 -5.45
N SER A 74 20.70 0.04 -6.31
CA SER A 74 20.61 -0.20 -7.76
C SER A 74 21.97 -0.02 -8.43
N ILE A 75 22.74 0.98 -8.02
CA ILE A 75 24.13 1.19 -8.48
C ILE A 75 25.03 0.04 -8.03
N ALA A 76 24.93 -0.42 -6.78
CA ALA A 76 25.73 -1.55 -6.30
C ALA A 76 25.42 -2.86 -7.05
N LYS A 77 24.16 -3.04 -7.46
CA LYS A 77 23.77 -4.19 -8.29
C LYS A 77 24.31 -4.10 -9.71
N ALA A 78 24.25 -2.91 -10.32
CA ALA A 78 24.69 -2.68 -11.70
C ALA A 78 26.22 -2.68 -11.85
N TYR A 79 26.93 -2.11 -10.87
CA TYR A 79 28.38 -1.89 -10.91
C TYR A 79 29.08 -2.50 -9.69
N PRO A 80 29.03 -3.83 -9.48
CA PRO A 80 29.53 -4.46 -8.26
C PRO A 80 31.03 -4.23 -8.02
N ALA A 81 31.83 -4.11 -9.09
CA ALA A 81 33.27 -3.89 -9.00
C ALA A 81 33.67 -2.46 -8.61
N ASN A 82 32.80 -1.46 -8.83
CA ASN A 82 33.08 -0.06 -8.56
C ASN A 82 31.85 0.72 -8.07
N ALA A 83 31.07 0.11 -7.17
CA ALA A 83 29.81 0.66 -6.72
C ALA A 83 29.96 2.05 -6.08
N ALA A 84 30.98 2.24 -5.24
CA ALA A 84 31.22 3.50 -4.55
C ALA A 84 31.59 4.64 -5.51
N GLY A 85 32.49 4.38 -6.46
CA GLY A 85 32.90 5.37 -7.47
C GLY A 85 31.75 5.75 -8.39
N MET A 86 30.96 4.77 -8.84
CA MET A 86 29.78 5.03 -9.67
C MET A 86 28.68 5.77 -8.91
N LEU A 87 28.50 5.47 -7.62
CA LEU A 87 27.54 6.18 -6.77
C LEU A 87 27.95 7.63 -6.58
N GLN A 88 29.23 7.90 -6.35
CA GLN A 88 29.73 9.26 -6.26
C GLN A 88 29.56 10.00 -7.59
N LYS A 89 29.83 9.33 -8.73
CA LYS A 89 29.64 9.91 -10.06
C LYS A 89 28.19 10.35 -10.33
N VAL A 90 27.19 9.53 -9.97
CA VAL A 90 25.78 9.91 -10.13
C VAL A 90 25.33 11.01 -9.15
N ARG A 91 25.95 11.08 -7.96
CA ARG A 91 25.74 12.16 -6.98
C ARG A 91 26.28 13.48 -7.47
N ASP A 92 27.52 13.49 -7.94
CA ASP A 92 28.17 14.68 -8.50
C ASP A 92 27.41 15.19 -9.72
N ALA A 93 26.88 14.27 -10.53
CA ALA A 93 26.01 14.61 -11.65
C ALA A 93 24.61 15.08 -11.24
N GLY A 94 24.23 14.92 -9.98
CA GLY A 94 22.93 15.34 -9.45
C GLY A 94 21.76 14.49 -9.96
N ILE A 95 22.00 13.22 -10.32
CA ILE A 95 20.95 12.32 -10.85
C ILE A 95 20.56 11.17 -9.91
N GLU A 96 21.15 11.10 -8.71
CA GLU A 96 20.66 10.19 -7.66
C GLU A 96 19.22 10.57 -7.27
N GLY A 97 18.35 9.58 -7.10
CA GLY A 97 16.95 9.79 -6.76
C GLY A 97 15.99 9.79 -7.97
N TYR A 98 16.48 9.89 -9.21
CA TYR A 98 15.63 9.74 -10.40
C TYR A 98 15.50 8.31 -10.88
N VAL A 99 14.50 8.02 -11.70
CA VAL A 99 14.27 6.70 -12.28
C VAL A 99 15.21 6.47 -13.46
N GLY A 100 16.09 5.50 -13.29
CA GLY A 100 17.03 5.09 -14.33
C GLY A 100 16.38 4.17 -15.34
N HIS A 101 16.91 4.19 -16.56
CA HIS A 101 16.73 3.14 -17.57
C HIS A 101 17.96 2.24 -17.53
N TRP A 102 17.73 0.96 -17.23
CA TRP A 102 18.77 -0.05 -17.00
C TRP A 102 18.76 -1.06 -18.14
N GLU A 103 19.87 -1.19 -18.84
CA GLU A 103 20.01 -2.14 -19.95
C GLU A 103 19.84 -3.58 -19.45
N LYS A 104 18.99 -4.37 -20.12
CA LYS A 104 18.62 -5.71 -19.64
C LYS A 104 19.78 -6.70 -19.71
N ALA A 105 20.65 -6.55 -20.72
CA ALA A 105 21.76 -7.46 -20.94
C ALA A 105 22.92 -7.22 -19.96
N SER A 106 23.36 -5.97 -19.80
CA SER A 106 24.50 -5.62 -18.94
C SER A 106 24.09 -5.25 -17.52
N GLY A 107 22.84 -4.83 -17.29
CA GLY A 107 22.37 -4.27 -16.02
C GLY A 107 22.82 -2.83 -15.79
N GLU A 108 23.51 -2.21 -16.74
CA GLU A 108 24.08 -0.88 -16.61
C GLU A 108 23.05 0.22 -16.81
N LEU A 109 23.29 1.38 -16.19
CA LEU A 109 22.48 2.58 -16.36
C LEU A 109 22.80 3.23 -17.72
N THR A 110 21.80 3.32 -18.60
CA THR A 110 21.93 3.85 -19.97
C THR A 110 20.98 5.00 -20.28
N GLY A 111 20.05 5.32 -19.36
CA GLY A 111 19.20 6.49 -19.51
C GLY A 111 18.48 6.91 -18.23
N ILE A 112 17.65 7.94 -18.35
CA ILE A 112 16.77 8.46 -17.30
C ILE A 112 15.38 8.63 -17.88
N TYR A 113 14.36 8.21 -17.15
CA TYR A 113 12.97 8.44 -17.53
C TYR A 113 12.56 9.90 -17.28
N LEU A 114 11.96 10.54 -18.28
CA LEU A 114 11.44 11.91 -18.22
C LEU A 114 9.92 11.92 -18.34
N SER A 115 9.28 12.89 -17.69
CA SER A 115 7.86 13.20 -17.86
C SER A 115 7.52 13.63 -19.29
N SER A 116 6.25 13.51 -19.65
CA SER A 116 5.74 13.81 -20.99
C SER A 116 6.00 15.25 -21.45
N GLY A 117 6.13 16.20 -20.52
CA GLY A 117 6.39 17.63 -20.77
C GLY A 117 7.85 18.02 -20.98
N HIS A 118 8.77 17.07 -21.18
CA HIS A 118 10.22 17.31 -21.12
C HIS A 118 10.81 18.30 -22.16
N GLY A 119 10.13 18.53 -23.30
CA GLY A 119 10.53 19.56 -24.27
C GLY A 119 11.91 19.36 -24.95
N LEU A 120 12.42 18.12 -25.02
CA LEU A 120 13.73 17.77 -25.61
C LEU A 120 13.63 17.15 -27.03
N GLY A 121 12.41 16.99 -27.57
CA GLY A 121 12.18 16.46 -28.90
C GLY A 121 12.85 15.09 -29.12
N ASP A 122 13.47 14.91 -30.29
CA ASP A 122 14.05 13.64 -30.75
C ASP A 122 15.24 13.12 -29.93
N GLN A 123 15.76 13.93 -28.99
CA GLN A 123 16.79 13.50 -28.04
C GLN A 123 16.27 12.45 -27.05
N VAL A 124 14.95 12.36 -26.90
CA VAL A 124 14.27 11.43 -25.98
C VAL A 124 13.46 10.44 -26.80
N LYS A 125 13.60 9.14 -26.50
CA LYS A 125 12.84 8.08 -27.17
C LYS A 125 12.00 7.32 -26.15
N GLY A 126 10.68 7.32 -26.33
CA GLY A 126 9.77 6.65 -25.39
C GLY A 126 9.94 7.14 -23.96
N ASN A 127 10.08 8.45 -23.77
CA ASN A 127 10.37 9.12 -22.49
C ASN A 127 11.71 8.76 -21.84
N ILE A 128 12.62 8.09 -22.56
CA ILE A 128 13.96 7.78 -22.06
C ILE A 128 14.96 8.77 -22.66
N TYR A 129 15.60 9.54 -21.79
CA TYR A 129 16.75 10.36 -22.12
C TYR A 129 18.03 9.53 -22.00
N PRO A 130 18.80 9.36 -23.09
CA PRO A 130 20.00 8.55 -23.06
C PRO A 130 21.12 9.23 -22.26
N ILE A 131 21.86 8.43 -21.48
CA ILE A 131 23.06 8.90 -20.78
C ILE A 131 24.24 7.99 -21.09
N ASP A 132 25.45 8.54 -21.04
CA ASP A 132 26.69 7.78 -21.17
C ASP A 132 27.44 7.83 -19.84
N MET A 133 27.48 6.70 -19.13
CA MET A 133 28.17 6.62 -17.84
C MET A 133 29.68 6.86 -17.92
N ASN A 134 30.31 6.78 -19.10
CA ASN A 134 31.72 7.17 -19.27
C ASN A 134 31.86 8.69 -19.43
N ARG A 135 30.93 9.32 -20.14
CA ARG A 135 30.89 10.77 -20.44
C ARG A 135 29.68 11.47 -19.81
N LEU A 136 29.43 11.19 -18.52
CA LEU A 136 28.14 11.49 -17.87
C LEU A 136 27.76 12.98 -17.96
N GLU A 137 28.65 13.88 -17.57
CA GLU A 137 28.37 15.32 -17.63
C GLU A 137 28.06 15.83 -19.03
N GLU A 138 28.81 15.37 -20.03
CA GLU A 138 28.61 15.77 -21.42
C GLU A 138 27.29 15.22 -21.97
N SER A 139 26.95 13.98 -21.62
CA SER A 139 25.67 13.37 -22.01
C SER A 139 24.47 14.04 -21.32
N LEU A 140 24.64 14.58 -20.11
CA LEU A 140 23.59 15.29 -19.38
C LEU A 140 23.48 16.76 -19.74
N ALA A 141 24.48 17.36 -20.39
CA ALA A 141 24.52 18.79 -20.67
C ALA A 141 23.25 19.32 -21.38
N PRO A 142 22.69 18.65 -22.42
CA PRO A 142 21.44 19.09 -23.05
C PRO A 142 20.24 19.11 -22.09
N LEU A 143 20.09 18.09 -21.24
CA LEU A 143 19.06 18.04 -20.21
C LEU A 143 19.27 19.17 -19.19
N LYS A 144 20.49 19.30 -18.65
CA LYS A 144 20.84 20.32 -17.64
C LYS A 144 20.76 21.75 -18.15
N ALA A 145 20.76 21.97 -19.47
CA ALA A 145 20.53 23.27 -20.08
C ALA A 145 19.06 23.72 -20.06
N LYS A 146 18.11 22.83 -19.74
CA LYS A 146 16.71 23.21 -19.54
C LYS A 146 16.53 23.93 -18.21
N GLU A 147 15.73 24.99 -18.23
CA GLU A 147 15.24 25.61 -17.00
C GLU A 147 14.48 24.56 -16.17
N SER A 148 14.73 24.53 -14.87
CA SER A 148 14.11 23.58 -13.94
C SER A 148 14.25 22.12 -14.38
N TRP A 149 15.36 21.74 -15.03
CA TRP A 149 15.56 20.39 -15.56
C TRP A 149 15.31 19.28 -14.54
N ARG A 150 15.53 19.55 -13.25
CA ARG A 150 15.32 18.60 -12.15
C ARG A 150 13.86 18.17 -11.96
N ALA A 151 12.91 18.97 -12.42
CA ALA A 151 11.50 18.62 -12.43
C ALA A 151 11.12 17.68 -13.60
N LEU A 152 11.95 17.61 -14.65
CA LEU A 152 11.63 16.84 -15.86
C LEU A 152 11.71 15.32 -15.64
N PRO A 153 12.73 14.76 -14.94
CA PRO A 153 12.80 13.34 -14.68
C PRO A 153 11.69 12.82 -13.78
N PHE A 154 11.42 11.52 -13.92
CA PHE A 154 10.67 10.76 -12.92
C PHE A 154 11.53 10.43 -11.71
N THR A 155 10.92 10.37 -10.54
CA THR A 155 11.42 9.83 -9.28
C THR A 155 10.43 8.79 -8.72
N GLY A 156 10.72 8.25 -7.52
CA GLY A 156 9.76 7.42 -6.78
C GLY A 156 8.58 8.25 -6.27
N ASP A 157 7.41 7.64 -6.17
CA ASP A 157 6.26 8.22 -5.50
C ASP A 157 6.28 7.94 -3.99
N TYR A 158 5.27 8.42 -3.25
CA TYR A 158 5.07 8.01 -1.87
C TYR A 158 4.39 6.64 -1.85
N ASP A 159 5.22 5.61 -1.69
CA ASP A 159 4.80 4.21 -1.68
C ASP A 159 3.87 3.92 -0.49
N MET A 160 2.57 3.97 -0.76
CA MET A 160 1.53 3.77 0.24
C MET A 160 1.46 2.30 0.60
N HIS A 161 1.56 2.03 1.89
CA HIS A 161 1.57 0.69 2.44
C HIS A 161 0.16 0.21 2.80
N ASP A 162 -0.58 1.05 3.51
CA ASP A 162 -1.91 0.76 4.02
C ASP A 162 -2.86 1.95 3.88
N MET A 163 -4.17 1.65 3.86
CA MET A 163 -5.25 2.63 3.78
C MET A 163 -6.47 2.13 4.53
N LEU A 164 -7.00 2.94 5.44
CA LEU A 164 -8.25 2.71 6.16
C LEU A 164 -9.18 3.90 6.01
N THR A 165 -10.45 3.62 5.74
CA THR A 165 -11.52 4.61 5.84
C THR A 165 -12.27 4.43 7.17
N PHE A 166 -12.59 5.56 7.81
CA PHE A 166 -13.48 5.60 8.98
C PHE A 166 -14.86 6.19 8.60
N ARG A 167 -15.13 6.33 7.30
CA ARG A 167 -16.40 6.84 6.77
C ARG A 167 -17.38 5.69 6.54
N GLY A 168 -18.67 6.05 6.42
CA GLY A 168 -19.75 5.11 6.12
C GLY A 168 -20.34 4.43 7.35
N ALA A 169 -21.31 3.54 7.12
CA ALA A 169 -21.91 2.72 8.15
C ALA A 169 -21.14 1.39 8.25
N GLY A 170 -20.59 1.08 9.42
CA GLY A 170 -19.85 -0.16 9.65
C GLY A 170 -18.58 0.04 10.45
N LEU A 171 -17.76 -1.01 10.49
CA LEU A 171 -16.43 -0.94 11.08
C LEU A 171 -15.46 -0.24 10.11
N PRO A 172 -14.41 0.41 10.63
CA PRO A 172 -13.31 0.89 9.80
C PRO A 172 -12.70 -0.25 9.01
N HIS A 173 -12.37 0.02 7.75
CA HIS A 173 -11.94 -1.03 6.82
C HIS A 173 -11.02 -0.47 5.74
N THR A 174 -10.28 -1.39 5.09
CA THR A 174 -9.51 -1.08 3.89
C THR A 174 -10.45 -0.94 2.70
N PRO A 175 -10.46 0.21 2.00
CA PRO A 175 -11.27 0.38 0.79
C PRO A 175 -10.96 -0.68 -0.26
N LEU A 176 -11.98 -1.10 -1.00
CA LEU A 176 -11.81 -2.03 -2.12
C LEU A 176 -11.02 -1.37 -3.25
N VAL A 177 -10.27 -2.18 -4.00
CA VAL A 177 -9.46 -1.70 -5.13
C VAL A 177 -10.34 -1.09 -6.21
N GLY A 178 -9.95 0.10 -6.69
CA GLY A 178 -10.67 0.87 -7.69
C GLY A 178 -11.98 1.48 -7.17
N SER A 179 -12.29 1.33 -5.89
CA SER A 179 -13.52 1.88 -5.31
C SER A 179 -13.50 3.40 -5.26
N LYS A 180 -14.69 4.00 -5.20
CA LYS A 180 -14.85 5.45 -5.00
C LYS A 180 -14.17 5.92 -3.72
N GLU A 181 -14.12 5.09 -2.67
CA GLU A 181 -13.48 5.43 -1.40
C GLU A 181 -11.96 5.48 -1.52
N GLU A 182 -11.34 4.48 -2.16
CA GLU A 182 -9.90 4.49 -2.42
C GLU A 182 -9.49 5.70 -3.26
N LEU A 183 -10.22 5.93 -4.37
CA LEU A 183 -9.97 7.05 -5.26
C LEU A 183 -10.17 8.39 -4.55
N ALA A 184 -11.18 8.52 -3.69
CA ALA A 184 -11.43 9.74 -2.93
C ALA A 184 -10.32 10.05 -1.92
N ILE A 185 -9.75 9.03 -1.24
CA ILE A 185 -8.63 9.22 -0.32
C ILE A 185 -7.38 9.67 -1.09
N ARG A 186 -7.04 8.99 -2.19
CA ARG A 186 -5.91 9.35 -3.04
C ARG A 186 -6.06 10.77 -3.60
N HIS A 187 -7.24 11.11 -4.10
CA HIS A 187 -7.54 12.45 -4.60
C HIS A 187 -7.44 13.50 -3.48
N ALA A 188 -7.93 13.22 -2.28
CA ALA A 188 -7.83 14.13 -1.14
C ALA A 188 -6.36 14.43 -0.76
N ILE A 189 -5.50 13.41 -0.78
CA ILE A 189 -4.06 13.57 -0.54
C ILE A 189 -3.42 14.44 -1.63
N ASN A 190 -3.57 14.06 -2.91
CA ASN A 190 -2.97 14.80 -4.01
C ASN A 190 -3.50 16.24 -4.10
N SER A 191 -4.77 16.48 -3.79
CA SER A 191 -5.34 17.83 -3.71
C SER A 191 -4.74 18.67 -2.60
N ALA A 192 -4.50 18.09 -1.43
CA ALA A 192 -3.86 18.80 -0.33
C ALA A 192 -2.40 19.14 -0.66
N VAL A 193 -1.68 18.22 -1.31
CA VAL A 193 -0.31 18.45 -1.78
C VAL A 193 -0.26 19.53 -2.86
N ALA A 194 -1.14 19.49 -3.86
CA ALA A 194 -1.23 20.51 -4.91
C ALA A 194 -1.50 21.91 -4.37
N ALA A 195 -2.18 22.02 -3.22
CA ALA A 195 -2.46 23.30 -2.58
C ALA A 195 -1.22 23.95 -1.94
N VAL A 196 -0.14 23.17 -1.74
CA VAL A 196 1.10 23.64 -1.14
C VAL A 196 2.30 23.55 -2.09
N ASP A 197 2.24 22.68 -3.11
CA ASP A 197 3.31 22.46 -4.08
C ASP A 197 2.84 22.73 -5.51
N ALA A 198 3.33 23.83 -6.09
CA ALA A 198 2.95 24.28 -7.43
C ALA A 198 3.47 23.37 -8.56
N ASN A 199 4.49 22.54 -8.31
CA ASN A 199 4.99 21.58 -9.29
C ASN A 199 4.05 20.36 -9.44
N ARG A 200 3.01 20.26 -8.60
CA ARG A 200 2.17 19.07 -8.48
C ARG A 200 0.69 19.39 -8.60
N PRO A 201 0.25 20.05 -9.68
CA PRO A 201 -1.17 20.32 -9.87
C PRO A 201 -1.94 19.01 -10.00
N VAL A 202 -3.12 18.90 -9.36
CA VAL A 202 -3.92 17.66 -9.30
C VAL A 202 -4.20 17.04 -10.68
N VAL A 203 -4.36 17.90 -11.69
CA VAL A 203 -4.66 17.52 -13.08
C VAL A 203 -3.47 16.88 -13.78
N ASP A 204 -2.24 17.17 -13.34
CA ASP A 204 -1.04 16.54 -13.85
C ASP A 204 -0.78 15.25 -13.08
N VAL A 205 -1.26 14.16 -13.66
CA VAL A 205 -1.17 12.85 -13.02
C VAL A 205 0.30 12.45 -12.83
N GLU A 206 1.22 12.81 -13.73
CA GLU A 206 2.66 12.49 -13.65
C GLU A 206 3.33 13.10 -12.43
N HIS A 207 2.81 14.20 -11.90
CA HIS A 207 3.39 14.88 -10.74
C HIS A 207 2.66 14.60 -9.42
N ASN A 208 1.54 13.84 -9.46
CA ASN A 208 0.85 13.41 -8.25
C ASN A 208 1.72 12.47 -7.40
N VAL A 209 1.91 12.79 -6.12
CA VAL A 209 2.76 11.98 -5.22
C VAL A 209 2.16 10.62 -4.82
N ILE A 210 0.85 10.42 -5.01
CA ILE A 210 0.18 9.12 -4.85
C ILE A 210 -0.34 8.64 -6.20
N ARG A 211 0.42 7.75 -6.85
CA ARG A 211 0.12 7.26 -8.21
C ARG A 211 -0.67 5.97 -8.22
N HIS A 212 -0.58 5.15 -7.17
CA HIS A 212 -1.26 3.87 -7.08
C HIS A 212 -1.96 3.64 -5.74
N GLY A 213 -2.67 2.50 -5.66
CA GLY A 213 -3.31 2.03 -4.44
C GLY A 213 -2.29 1.50 -3.42
N PRO A 214 -2.73 1.24 -2.18
CA PRO A 214 -1.84 0.78 -1.11
C PRO A 214 -1.40 -0.67 -1.33
N GLN A 215 -0.21 -1.01 -0.83
CA GLN A 215 0.37 -2.35 -0.89
C GLN A 215 -0.54 -3.45 -0.33
N VAL A 216 -1.29 -3.18 0.74
CA VAL A 216 -2.25 -4.14 1.34
C VAL A 216 -3.25 -4.70 0.33
N SER A 217 -3.57 -3.90 -0.70
CA SER A 217 -4.53 -4.22 -1.73
C SER A 217 -3.92 -4.90 -2.97
N PHE A 218 -2.59 -5.00 -3.06
CA PHE A 218 -1.87 -5.53 -4.23
C PHE A 218 -2.36 -6.91 -4.67
N SER A 219 -2.43 -7.88 -3.76
CA SER A 219 -2.82 -9.24 -4.14
C SER A 219 -4.28 -9.32 -4.60
N SER A 220 -5.15 -8.47 -4.05
CA SER A 220 -6.56 -8.36 -4.46
C SER A 220 -6.67 -7.72 -5.85
N TYR A 221 -5.86 -6.70 -6.15
CA TYR A 221 -5.75 -6.10 -7.49
C TYR A 221 -5.27 -7.12 -8.52
N MET A 222 -4.17 -7.81 -8.24
CA MET A 222 -3.59 -8.79 -9.15
C MET A 222 -4.56 -9.92 -9.49
N VAL A 223 -5.34 -10.41 -8.51
CA VAL A 223 -6.37 -11.43 -8.78
C VAL A 223 -7.53 -10.88 -9.61
N SER A 224 -7.97 -9.64 -9.35
CA SER A 224 -9.15 -9.07 -10.02
C SER A 224 -8.87 -8.53 -11.43
N HIS A 225 -7.65 -8.07 -11.70
CA HIS A 225 -7.30 -7.38 -12.95
C HIS A 225 -6.21 -8.11 -13.76
N GLU A 226 -5.38 -8.93 -13.11
CA GLU A 226 -4.20 -9.55 -13.73
C GLU A 226 -4.08 -11.06 -13.41
N ALA A 227 -5.21 -11.76 -13.30
CA ALA A 227 -5.25 -13.17 -12.90
C ALA A 227 -4.33 -14.07 -13.76
N GLU A 228 -4.27 -13.82 -15.07
CA GLU A 228 -3.40 -14.55 -15.99
C GLU A 228 -1.90 -14.30 -15.71
N VAL A 229 -1.54 -13.08 -15.29
CA VAL A 229 -0.16 -12.74 -14.89
C VAL A 229 0.21 -13.50 -13.62
N VAL A 230 -0.69 -13.57 -12.63
CA VAL A 230 -0.49 -14.33 -11.39
C VAL A 230 -0.26 -15.81 -11.70
N LYS A 231 -1.12 -16.39 -12.56
CA LYS A 231 -1.01 -17.79 -12.98
C LYS A 231 0.30 -18.07 -13.70
N LYS A 232 0.65 -17.26 -14.71
CA LYS A 232 1.89 -17.40 -15.48
C LYS A 232 3.13 -17.22 -14.61
N SER A 233 3.07 -16.33 -13.62
CA SER A 233 4.18 -16.04 -12.72
C SER A 233 4.25 -17.00 -11.52
N GLY A 234 3.30 -17.94 -11.39
CA GLY A 234 3.27 -18.91 -10.29
C GLY A 234 2.91 -18.30 -8.93
N GLY A 235 2.35 -17.09 -8.91
CA GLY A 235 2.02 -16.35 -7.69
C GLY A 235 2.17 -14.83 -7.83
N PHE A 236 2.37 -14.18 -6.70
CA PHE A 236 2.54 -12.74 -6.51
C PHE A 236 4.01 -12.39 -6.24
N LEU A 237 4.45 -11.19 -6.61
CA LEU A 237 5.78 -10.71 -6.23
C LEU A 237 5.85 -10.54 -4.70
N GLY A 238 6.71 -11.33 -4.04
CA GLY A 238 6.72 -11.45 -2.58
C GLY A 238 7.01 -10.15 -1.84
N VAL A 239 7.90 -9.32 -2.38
CA VAL A 239 8.30 -8.03 -1.80
C VAL A 239 7.19 -6.97 -1.84
N VAL A 240 6.12 -7.20 -2.61
CA VAL A 240 4.93 -6.33 -2.67
C VAL A 240 3.75 -7.01 -1.96
N ALA A 241 3.63 -8.33 -2.02
CA ALA A 241 2.50 -9.04 -1.42
C ALA A 241 2.57 -9.12 0.12
N LYS A 242 3.76 -9.33 0.69
CA LYS A 242 3.98 -9.48 2.15
C LYS A 242 3.84 -8.11 2.86
N PRO A 243 3.53 -8.07 4.18
CA PRO A 243 3.36 -6.81 4.93
C PRO A 243 4.64 -5.98 5.13
N GLY A 244 5.83 -6.48 4.82
CA GLY A 244 7.07 -5.69 4.92
C GLY A 244 7.17 -4.60 3.83
N GLU A 245 8.17 -3.73 3.81
CA GLU A 245 9.26 -3.49 4.77
C GLU A 245 8.82 -2.54 5.89
N PHE A 246 9.35 -2.75 7.09
CA PHE A 246 9.14 -1.87 8.24
C PHE A 246 10.43 -1.11 8.58
N PRO A 247 10.36 0.06 9.23
CA PRO A 247 9.16 0.72 9.73
C PRO A 247 8.29 1.35 8.63
N VAL A 248 7.00 1.53 8.93
CA VAL A 248 6.08 2.37 8.14
C VAL A 248 5.62 3.55 8.98
N ALA A 249 5.52 4.72 8.36
CA ALA A 249 4.96 5.92 8.96
C ALA A 249 3.46 5.95 8.70
N ILE A 250 2.64 5.96 9.76
CA ILE A 250 1.19 6.04 9.63
C ILE A 250 0.67 7.38 10.10
N VAL A 251 -0.25 7.96 9.33
CA VAL A 251 -1.05 9.12 9.73
C VAL A 251 -2.49 8.70 9.94
N ASP A 252 -2.95 8.81 11.18
CA ASP A 252 -4.34 8.54 11.57
C ASP A 252 -5.01 9.85 11.96
N ARG A 253 -5.96 10.29 11.14
CA ARG A 253 -6.75 11.53 11.33
C ARG A 253 -5.86 12.73 11.72
N GLY A 254 -4.70 12.84 11.05
CA GLY A 254 -3.73 13.91 11.24
C GLY A 254 -2.78 13.76 12.42
N LYS A 255 -2.60 12.55 12.97
CA LYS A 255 -1.55 12.24 13.96
C LYS A 255 -0.60 11.17 13.41
N TRP A 256 0.70 11.44 13.47
CA TRP A 256 1.72 10.48 13.05
C TRP A 256 2.10 9.50 14.16
N SER A 257 2.38 8.27 13.76
CA SER A 257 3.10 7.28 14.55
C SER A 257 3.96 6.39 13.65
N MET A 258 4.90 5.67 14.24
CA MET A 258 5.75 4.70 13.54
C MET A 258 5.32 3.29 13.93
N ILE A 259 5.10 2.44 12.93
CA ILE A 259 4.82 1.02 13.10
C ILE A 259 6.09 0.26 12.71
N GLN A 260 6.69 -0.46 13.65
CA GLN A 260 8.01 -1.08 13.47
C GLN A 260 7.96 -2.51 12.93
N ASP A 261 6.81 -3.16 12.98
CA ASP A 261 6.66 -4.56 12.62
C ASP A 261 5.18 -4.93 12.36
N THR A 262 4.97 -6.12 11.82
CA THR A 262 3.65 -6.67 11.52
C THR A 262 2.75 -6.78 12.75
N LYS A 263 3.33 -7.02 13.94
CA LYS A 263 2.56 -7.13 15.18
C LYS A 263 2.01 -5.76 15.58
N GLN A 264 2.82 -4.72 15.54
CA GLN A 264 2.39 -3.35 15.79
C GLN A 264 1.35 -2.89 14.78
N LEU A 265 1.45 -3.33 13.52
CA LEU A 265 0.42 -3.07 12.51
C LEU A 265 -0.92 -3.71 12.89
N ALA A 266 -0.90 -5.00 13.28
CA ALA A 266 -2.10 -5.69 13.75
C ALA A 266 -2.67 -5.07 15.04
N ASP A 267 -1.80 -4.64 15.97
CA ASP A 267 -2.19 -3.92 17.18
C ASP A 267 -2.89 -2.59 16.83
N TYR A 268 -2.36 -1.85 15.84
CA TYR A 268 -2.96 -0.61 15.35
C TYR A 268 -4.37 -0.86 14.79
N TYR A 269 -4.53 -1.82 13.87
CA TYR A 269 -5.85 -2.18 13.32
C TYR A 269 -6.88 -2.48 14.43
N ARG A 270 -6.50 -3.30 15.41
CA ARG A 270 -7.36 -3.62 16.55
C ARG A 270 -7.72 -2.39 17.37
N SER A 271 -6.75 -1.50 17.60
CA SER A 271 -6.96 -0.27 18.38
C SER A 271 -7.97 0.68 17.76
N VAL A 272 -8.10 0.66 16.44
CA VAL A 272 -9.05 1.50 15.69
C VAL A 272 -10.33 0.75 15.30
N GLY A 273 -10.49 -0.50 15.75
CA GLY A 273 -11.67 -1.32 15.46
C GLY A 273 -11.74 -1.86 14.02
N ALA A 274 -10.61 -1.86 13.30
CA ALA A 274 -10.49 -2.43 11.96
C ALA A 274 -10.00 -3.89 12.00
N HIS A 275 -10.26 -4.63 10.92
CA HIS A 275 -9.72 -5.97 10.71
C HIS A 275 -8.54 -5.93 9.75
N ILE A 276 -7.37 -6.39 10.20
CA ILE A 276 -6.22 -6.55 9.32
C ILE A 276 -6.47 -7.71 8.36
N LYS A 277 -5.96 -7.57 7.14
CA LYS A 277 -6.02 -8.63 6.13
C LYS A 277 -5.41 -9.92 6.67
N GLU A 278 -6.10 -11.05 6.47
CA GLU A 278 -5.73 -12.33 7.09
C GLU A 278 -4.29 -12.77 6.75
N THR A 279 -3.83 -12.55 5.51
CA THR A 279 -2.46 -12.88 5.09
C THR A 279 -1.38 -11.97 5.70
N TRP A 280 -1.78 -10.85 6.29
CA TRP A 280 -0.92 -9.91 7.01
C TRP A 280 -1.09 -10.03 8.53
N ASN A 281 -2.11 -10.77 8.99
CA ASN A 281 -2.33 -11.01 10.40
C ASN A 281 -1.21 -11.91 10.96
N PRO A 282 -0.42 -11.47 11.95
CA PRO A 282 0.63 -12.28 12.56
C PRO A 282 0.08 -13.48 13.32
N ASP A 283 -1.23 -13.53 13.61
CA ASP A 283 -1.92 -14.67 14.20
C ASP A 283 -2.89 -15.37 13.21
N GLY A 284 -2.87 -14.93 11.94
CA GLY A 284 -3.73 -15.46 10.89
C GLY A 284 -3.35 -16.87 10.45
N VAL A 285 -4.35 -17.65 10.01
CA VAL A 285 -4.16 -18.99 9.47
C VAL A 285 -3.58 -18.95 8.07
N ARG A 286 -3.88 -17.89 7.29
CA ARG A 286 -3.34 -17.71 5.93
C ARG A 286 -2.00 -16.98 5.95
N THR A 287 -1.11 -17.36 5.06
CA THR A 287 0.21 -16.74 4.89
C THR A 287 0.58 -16.65 3.41
N PHE A 288 1.69 -15.97 3.12
CA PHE A 288 2.37 -16.07 1.83
C PHE A 288 3.45 -17.14 1.91
N ALA A 289 3.20 -18.28 1.26
CA ALA A 289 4.19 -19.35 1.08
C ALA A 289 5.02 -19.08 -0.17
N ASP A 290 6.30 -19.46 -0.15
CA ASP A 290 7.15 -19.32 -1.33
C ASP A 290 6.63 -20.20 -2.47
N SER A 291 6.72 -19.68 -3.69
CA SER A 291 6.40 -20.42 -4.91
C SER A 291 7.65 -21.10 -5.47
N GLU A 292 7.48 -21.88 -6.53
CA GLU A 292 8.60 -22.49 -7.25
C GLU A 292 9.50 -21.46 -7.94
N LYS A 293 8.98 -20.26 -8.24
CA LYS A 293 9.75 -19.20 -8.88
C LYS A 293 10.41 -18.29 -7.84
N PRO A 294 11.72 -18.01 -7.95
CA PRO A 294 12.43 -17.15 -7.01
C PRO A 294 11.76 -15.78 -6.85
N GLY A 295 11.57 -15.34 -5.60
CA GLY A 295 10.95 -14.05 -5.27
C GLY A 295 9.42 -13.99 -5.41
N MET A 296 8.78 -15.05 -5.90
CA MET A 296 7.34 -15.15 -6.05
C MET A 296 6.72 -15.96 -4.90
N VAL A 297 5.54 -15.57 -4.45
CA VAL A 297 4.80 -16.17 -3.32
C VAL A 297 3.37 -16.50 -3.72
N LYS A 298 2.78 -17.51 -3.10
CA LYS A 298 1.37 -17.87 -3.27
C LYS A 298 0.66 -17.88 -1.93
N TYR A 299 -0.66 -17.89 -1.95
CA TYR A 299 -1.43 -18.10 -0.72
C TYR A 299 -1.10 -19.49 -0.16
N GLY A 300 -0.84 -19.52 1.15
CA GLY A 300 -0.57 -20.73 1.91
C GLY A 300 -1.31 -20.71 3.23
N ARG A 301 -1.10 -21.76 4.02
CA ARG A 301 -1.55 -21.87 5.41
C ARG A 301 -0.34 -22.12 6.31
N ARG A 302 -0.43 -21.70 7.57
CA ARG A 302 0.55 -22.07 8.58
C ARG A 302 0.39 -23.53 9.01
N ASP A 303 1.48 -24.28 8.97
CA ASP A 303 1.51 -25.73 9.23
C ASP A 303 1.32 -26.08 10.72
N ASP A 304 1.51 -25.13 11.62
CA ASP A 304 1.50 -25.25 13.08
C ASP A 304 0.18 -24.82 13.74
N THR A 305 -0.80 -24.35 12.97
CA THR A 305 -2.14 -24.06 13.49
C THR A 305 -3.08 -25.21 13.13
N PRO A 306 -3.57 -26.01 14.10
CA PRO A 306 -4.50 -27.08 13.79
C PRO A 306 -5.69 -26.50 13.04
N ALA A 307 -6.17 -27.23 12.03
CA ALA A 307 -7.45 -26.91 11.39
C ALA A 307 -8.47 -26.62 12.49
N LYS A 308 -9.17 -25.48 12.38
CA LYS A 308 -10.25 -25.08 13.28
C LYS A 308 -11.05 -26.35 13.62
N PRO A 309 -11.28 -26.68 14.91
CA PRO A 309 -12.03 -27.88 15.26
C PRO A 309 -13.36 -27.87 14.50
N PRO A 310 -13.84 -29.05 14.04
CA PRO A 310 -15.08 -29.14 13.29
C PRO A 310 -16.18 -28.40 14.05
N VAL A 311 -16.96 -27.62 13.31
CA VAL A 311 -18.14 -26.90 13.80
C VAL A 311 -18.92 -27.83 14.74
N PRO A 312 -19.19 -27.46 16.00
CA PRO A 312 -20.08 -28.22 16.85
C PRO A 312 -21.43 -28.27 16.13
N THR A 313 -21.91 -29.48 15.81
CA THR A 313 -23.29 -29.68 15.35
C THR A 313 -24.25 -29.01 16.33
N ALA A 314 -25.26 -28.32 15.79
CA ALA A 314 -26.25 -27.46 16.46
C ALA A 314 -27.06 -28.08 17.63
N SER A 315 -26.67 -29.24 18.15
CA SER A 315 -27.36 -29.96 19.22
C SER A 315 -26.93 -29.54 20.63
N GLN A 316 -26.17 -28.45 20.81
CA GLN A 316 -25.76 -27.95 22.12
C GLN A 316 -25.96 -26.43 22.23
N LEU A 317 -27.20 -25.99 22.13
CA LEU A 317 -27.61 -24.64 22.57
C LEU A 317 -28.60 -24.77 23.72
N ALA A 318 -28.17 -24.29 24.88
CA ALA A 318 -29.02 -24.06 26.03
C ALA A 318 -29.92 -22.83 25.77
N ASP A 319 -31.18 -23.00 26.18
CA ASP A 319 -32.20 -22.01 26.56
C ASP A 319 -32.90 -21.18 25.47
N GLY A 320 -33.78 -21.85 24.72
CA GLY A 320 -35.01 -21.27 24.14
C GLY A 320 -35.18 -21.47 22.62
N PRO A 321 -36.40 -21.73 22.11
CA PRO A 321 -36.62 -21.91 20.68
C PRO A 321 -36.43 -20.57 19.92
N PRO A 322 -35.69 -20.55 18.80
CA PRO A 322 -35.42 -19.35 18.00
C PRO A 322 -36.67 -18.56 17.56
N SER A 323 -37.83 -19.23 17.43
CA SER A 323 -39.12 -18.61 17.12
C SER A 323 -39.51 -17.53 18.13
N ALA A 324 -39.23 -17.72 19.42
CA ALA A 324 -39.59 -16.77 20.46
C ALA A 324 -38.83 -15.43 20.36
N ILE A 325 -37.66 -15.41 19.72
CA ILE A 325 -36.86 -14.20 19.48
C ILE A 325 -37.44 -13.45 18.27
N VAL A 326 -37.79 -14.18 17.21
CA VAL A 326 -38.36 -13.63 15.98
C VAL A 326 -39.72 -12.98 16.26
N ASP A 327 -40.57 -13.61 17.05
CA ASP A 327 -41.89 -13.08 17.41
C ASP A 327 -41.80 -11.76 18.20
N ARG A 328 -40.79 -11.61 19.07
CA ARG A 328 -40.53 -10.37 19.82
C ARG A 328 -40.01 -9.26 18.93
N MET A 329 -39.13 -9.57 17.97
CA MET A 329 -38.63 -8.59 16.99
C MET A 329 -39.75 -8.12 16.05
N LEU A 330 -40.64 -9.02 15.64
CA LEU A 330 -41.79 -8.68 14.81
C LEU A 330 -42.77 -7.77 15.55
N THR A 331 -43.02 -8.06 16.83
CA THR A 331 -43.87 -7.23 17.69
C THR A 331 -43.30 -5.83 17.91
N ALA A 332 -41.98 -5.71 18.14
CA ALA A 332 -41.31 -4.41 18.31
C ALA A 332 -41.25 -3.58 17.02
N SER A 333 -41.14 -4.24 15.87
CA SER A 333 -41.23 -3.59 14.56
C SER A 333 -42.64 -3.03 14.31
N GLN A 334 -43.67 -3.79 14.67
CA GLN A 334 -45.07 -3.40 14.50
C GLN A 334 -45.53 -2.31 15.49
N SER A 335 -44.91 -2.21 16.68
CA SER A 335 -45.22 -1.18 17.67
C SER A 335 -44.56 0.18 17.39
N GLY A 336 -43.66 0.26 16.41
CA GLY A 336 -42.92 1.49 16.08
C GLY A 336 -41.78 1.82 17.04
N ASP A 337 -41.45 0.93 17.98
CA ASP A 337 -40.37 1.10 18.96
C ASP A 337 -39.01 0.75 18.32
N ARG A 338 -38.45 1.75 17.62
CA ARG A 338 -37.19 1.61 16.86
C ARG A 338 -35.99 1.32 17.75
N ASP A 339 -35.98 1.79 18.99
CA ASP A 339 -34.85 1.59 19.90
C ASP A 339 -34.86 0.17 20.47
N ALA A 340 -36.04 -0.34 20.84
CA ALA A 340 -36.21 -1.74 21.23
C ALA A 340 -35.85 -2.71 20.08
N PHE A 341 -36.29 -2.40 18.85
CA PHE A 341 -35.95 -3.20 17.67
C PHE A 341 -34.44 -3.18 17.38
N ARG A 342 -33.78 -2.02 17.49
CA ARG A 342 -32.33 -1.88 17.29
C ARG A 342 -31.54 -2.64 18.35
N GLN A 343 -31.94 -2.55 19.61
CA GLN A 343 -31.27 -3.25 20.71
C GLN A 343 -31.42 -4.77 20.59
N MET A 344 -32.60 -5.27 20.21
CA MET A 344 -32.83 -6.69 19.94
C MET A 344 -32.07 -7.19 18.71
N THR A 345 -31.95 -6.38 17.66
CA THR A 345 -31.14 -6.71 16.47
C THR A 345 -29.65 -6.82 16.81
N GLN A 346 -29.14 -5.92 17.67
CA GLN A 346 -27.76 -5.97 18.14
C GLN A 346 -27.50 -7.18 19.04
N GLN A 347 -28.45 -7.53 19.91
CA GLN A 347 -28.37 -8.73 20.76
C GLN A 347 -28.43 -10.01 19.93
N ALA A 348 -29.34 -10.10 18.95
CA ALA A 348 -29.45 -11.23 18.04
C ALA A 348 -28.20 -11.39 17.18
N ALA A 349 -27.62 -10.28 16.69
CA ALA A 349 -26.35 -10.30 15.99
C ALA A 349 -25.20 -10.77 16.90
N ALA A 350 -25.16 -10.32 18.15
CA ALA A 350 -24.12 -10.69 19.12
C ALA A 350 -24.25 -12.13 19.65
N ALA A 351 -25.43 -12.74 19.58
CA ALA A 351 -25.68 -14.13 19.98
C ALA A 351 -24.97 -15.13 19.05
N ALA A 352 -24.72 -16.35 19.53
CA ALA A 352 -23.97 -17.37 18.79
C ALA A 352 -24.52 -17.61 17.36
N PRO A 353 -25.84 -17.74 17.12
CA PRO A 353 -26.38 -17.91 15.77
C PRO A 353 -26.17 -16.69 14.86
N GLY A 354 -26.21 -15.47 15.41
CA GLY A 354 -25.94 -14.24 14.64
C GLY A 354 -24.46 -14.00 14.37
N ARG A 355 -23.57 -14.55 15.21
CA ARG A 355 -22.13 -14.64 14.92
C ARG A 355 -21.86 -15.72 13.88
N GLU A 356 -22.58 -16.83 13.93
CA GLU A 356 -22.52 -17.93 12.96
C GLU A 356 -22.99 -17.48 11.58
N LEU A 357 -24.17 -16.87 11.43
CA LEU A 357 -24.66 -16.33 10.15
C LEU A 357 -23.73 -15.28 9.55
N ARG A 358 -23.07 -14.46 10.37
CA ARG A 358 -22.05 -13.50 9.89
C ARG A 358 -20.76 -14.20 9.51
N SER A 359 -20.35 -15.23 10.25
CA SER A 359 -19.23 -16.07 9.86
C SER A 359 -19.53 -16.86 8.60
N GLU A 360 -20.77 -17.28 8.38
CA GLU A 360 -21.27 -17.94 7.16
C GLU A 360 -21.34 -16.97 6.00
N ALA A 361 -21.72 -15.70 6.21
CA ALA A 361 -21.68 -14.68 5.17
C ALA A 361 -20.24 -14.34 4.75
N VAL A 362 -19.31 -14.28 5.72
CA VAL A 362 -17.87 -14.14 5.47
C VAL A 362 -17.32 -15.39 4.77
N VAL A 363 -17.73 -16.59 5.21
CA VAL A 363 -17.39 -17.86 4.56
C VAL A 363 -18.02 -17.94 3.17
N THR A 364 -19.16 -17.30 2.92
CA THR A 364 -19.81 -17.26 1.61
C THR A 364 -19.05 -16.35 0.66
N VAL A 365 -18.57 -15.19 1.14
CA VAL A 365 -17.63 -14.34 0.39
C VAL A 365 -16.32 -15.08 0.12
N ASP A 366 -15.78 -15.79 1.12
CA ASP A 366 -14.63 -16.68 0.94
C ASP A 366 -14.94 -17.86 0.00
N SER A 367 -16.18 -18.34 -0.07
CA SER A 367 -16.61 -19.43 -0.97
C SER A 367 -16.80 -18.94 -2.40
N GLN A 368 -17.22 -17.68 -2.60
CA GLN A 368 -17.18 -17.01 -3.90
C GLN A 368 -15.73 -16.83 -4.35
N GLN A 369 -14.82 -16.55 -3.41
CA GLN A 369 -13.39 -16.54 -3.66
C GLN A 369 -12.83 -17.95 -3.96
N GLN A 370 -13.32 -19.01 -3.32
CA GLN A 370 -12.99 -20.41 -3.62
C GLN A 370 -13.61 -20.91 -4.94
N ALA A 371 -14.79 -20.43 -5.35
CA ALA A 371 -15.40 -20.77 -6.64
C ALA A 371 -14.59 -20.15 -7.81
N VAL A 372 -13.95 -19.01 -7.57
CA VAL A 372 -12.93 -18.43 -8.46
C VAL A 372 -11.63 -19.24 -8.44
N GLU A 373 -11.21 -19.80 -7.29
CA GLU A 373 -10.08 -20.75 -7.22
C GLU A 373 -10.35 -22.08 -7.97
N GLN A 374 -11.59 -22.58 -7.97
CA GLN A 374 -11.97 -23.83 -8.66
C GLN A 374 -12.13 -23.66 -10.18
N THR A 375 -12.30 -22.44 -10.68
CA THR A 375 -12.33 -22.14 -12.13
C THR A 375 -10.94 -21.86 -12.72
N LEU A 376 -9.90 -21.79 -11.89
CA LEU A 376 -8.49 -21.61 -12.29
C LEU A 376 -7.61 -22.76 -11.74
N PRO A 377 -7.65 -23.97 -12.33
CA PRO A 377 -6.80 -25.08 -11.89
C PRO A 377 -5.31 -24.73 -12.11
N GLY A 378 -4.54 -24.72 -11.02
CA GLY A 378 -3.08 -24.52 -11.03
C GLY A 378 -2.46 -23.80 -9.84
N LEU A 379 -3.24 -23.18 -8.94
CA LEU A 379 -2.71 -22.37 -7.82
C LEU A 379 -2.64 -23.11 -6.47
N SER A 380 -3.15 -24.34 -6.38
CA SER A 380 -3.13 -25.16 -5.17
C SER A 380 -2.08 -26.28 -5.23
N VAL A 381 -1.25 -26.41 -4.19
CA VAL A 381 -0.40 -27.60 -4.01
C VAL A 381 -1.29 -28.77 -3.59
N GLN A 382 -1.49 -29.74 -4.49
CA GLN A 382 -1.97 -31.06 -4.10
C GLN A 382 -0.79 -31.87 -3.54
N ARG A 383 -0.93 -32.37 -2.31
CA ARG A 383 -0.01 -33.35 -1.73
C ARG A 383 -0.01 -34.61 -2.61
N MET A 384 1.15 -34.95 -3.19
CA MET A 384 1.42 -36.34 -3.55
C MET A 384 1.67 -37.11 -2.25
N LYS A 385 1.05 -38.29 -2.15
CA LYS A 385 1.06 -39.18 -0.99
C LYS A 385 2.45 -39.76 -0.72
#